data_AF-A0A0G4JUT3-F1
#
_entry.id   AF-A0A0G4JUT3-F1
#
_cell.length_a   1.000
_cell.length_b   1.000
_cell.length_c   1.000
_cell.angle_alpha   90.00
_cell.angle_beta   90.00
_cell.angle_gamma   90.00
#
_symmetry.space_group_name_H-M   'P 1'
#
loop_
_entity.id
_entity.type
_entity.pdbx_description
1 polymer ?
#
loop_
_entity_poly.entity_id
_entity_poly.type
_entity_poly.pdbx_seq_one_letter_code
_entity_poly.pdbx_strand_id
1 'polypeptide(L)' 'MELEERKEALKLADLLENISRQSPEYESVSRRFRMIELSLQQRGINTDFLHSEYAGCLKKTFGA' A
#
# COMPACT_ATOMS: atom_id res chain seq x y z
N MET A 1 12.02 5.26 11.36
CA MET A 1 12.69 3.94 11.41
C MET A 1 11.91 2.91 10.57
N GLU A 2 12.48 1.75 10.23
CA GLU A 2 11.78 0.65 9.52
C GLU A 2 10.41 0.34 10.16
N LEU A 3 10.36 0.30 11.50
CA LEU A 3 9.13 0.01 12.24
C LEU A 3 8.02 1.04 12.00
N GLU A 4 8.38 2.30 11.78
CA GLU A 4 7.40 3.37 11.51
C GLU A 4 6.87 3.28 10.09
N GLU A 5 7.74 3.04 9.11
CA GLU A 5 7.32 2.80 7.72
C GLU A 5 6.42 1.57 7.62
N ARG A 6 6.73 0.51 8.37
CA ARG A 6 5.88 -0.68 8.45
C ARG A 6 4.51 -0.38 9.07
N LYS A 7 4.46 0.39 10.17
CA LYS A 7 3.20 0.81 10.80
C LYS A 7 2.38 1.72 9.88
N GLU A 8 3.03 2.63 9.17
CA GLU A 8 2.37 3.52 8.24
C GLU A 8 1.80 2.76 7.03
N ALA A 9 2.57 1.83 6.47
CA ALA A 9 2.08 0.95 5.40
C ALA A 9 0.85 0.16 5.86
N LEU A 10 0.88 -0.47 7.04
CA LEU A 10 -0.27 -1.20 7.59
C LEU A 10 -1.51 -0.29 7.75
N LYS A 11 -1.32 0.93 8.26
CA LYS A 11 -2.42 1.90 8.42
C LYS A 11 -3.03 2.32 7.10
N LEU A 12 -2.20 2.50 6.07
CA LEU A 12 -2.66 2.84 4.72
C LEU A 12 -3.35 1.65 4.04
N ALA A 13 -2.91 0.41 4.29
CA ALA A 13 -3.59 -0.80 3.82
C ALA A 13 -4.99 -0.91 4.43
N ASP A 14 -5.11 -0.81 5.75
CA ASP A 14 -6.40 -0.81 6.46
C ASP A 14 -7.33 0.31 5.94
N LEU A 15 -6.77 1.51 5.73
CA LEU A 15 -7.53 2.61 5.15
C LEU A 15 -8.02 2.29 3.73
N LEU A 16 -7.20 1.67 2.88
CA LEU A 16 -7.59 1.27 1.52
C LEU A 16 -8.71 0.21 1.52
N GLU A 17 -8.77 -0.64 2.53
CA GLU A 17 -9.85 -1.62 2.68
C GLU A 17 -11.15 -1.00 3.18
N ASN A 18 -11.05 0.06 3.99
CA ASN A 18 -12.22 0.75 4.55
C ASN A 18 -12.80 1.86 3.64
N ILE A 19 -12.03 2.39 2.68
CA ILE A 19 -12.50 3.43 1.76
C ILE A 19 -12.95 2.85 0.41
N SER A 20 -13.92 3.51 -0.23
CA SER A 20 -14.40 3.08 -1.55
C SER A 20 -13.31 3.24 -2.61
N ARG A 21 -13.10 2.18 -3.41
CA ARG A 21 -12.16 2.17 -4.54
C ARG A 21 -12.45 3.21 -5.62
N GLN A 22 -13.67 3.74 -5.65
CA GLN A 22 -14.09 4.78 -6.59
C GLN A 22 -13.89 6.19 -6.05
N SER A 23 -13.49 6.32 -4.77
CA SER A 23 -13.22 7.61 -4.17
C SER A 23 -11.84 8.14 -4.60
N PRO A 24 -11.70 9.45 -4.83
CA PRO A 24 -10.40 10.07 -5.13
C PRO A 24 -9.38 9.93 -3.98
N GLU A 25 -9.86 9.71 -2.76
CA GLU A 25 -9.02 9.34 -1.62
C GLU A 25 -8.29 8.01 -1.82
N TYR A 26 -8.93 7.02 -2.46
CA TYR A 26 -8.32 5.72 -2.69
C TYR A 26 -7.08 5.82 -3.58
N GLU A 27 -7.12 6.61 -4.65
CA GLU A 27 -5.93 6.85 -5.49
C GLU A 27 -4.79 7.52 -4.69
N SER A 28 -5.14 8.50 -3.86
CA SER A 28 -4.16 9.25 -3.06
C SER A 28 -3.49 8.37 -2.01
N VAL A 29 -4.28 7.55 -1.31
CA VAL A 29 -3.80 6.60 -0.31
C VAL A 29 -3.00 5.47 -0.96
N SER A 30 -3.46 4.94 -2.09
CA SER A 30 -2.76 3.88 -2.83
C SER A 30 -1.40 4.34 -3.35
N ARG A 31 -1.29 5.60 -3.80
CA ARG A 31 -0.02 6.17 -4.25
C ARG A 31 0.98 6.31 -3.10
N ARG A 32 0.52 6.80 -1.94
CA ARG A 32 1.36 6.90 -0.71
C ARG A 32 1.82 5.54 -0.24
N PHE A 33 0.91 4.58 -0.18
CA PHE A 33 1.22 3.20 0.18
C PHE A 33 2.31 2.60 -0.72
N ARG A 34 2.17 2.75 -2.04
CA ARG A 34 3.14 2.24 -3.02
C ARG A 34 4.52 2.90 -2.87
N MET A 35 4.60 4.18 -2.53
CA MET A 35 5.88 4.83 -2.24
C MET A 35 6.59 4.21 -1.04
N ILE A 36 5.86 3.90 0.03
CA ILE A 36 6.43 3.28 1.23
C ILE A 36 6.86 1.85 0.92
N GLU A 37 6.06 1.08 0.19
CA GLU A 37 6.42 -0.28 -0.24
C GLU A 37 7.72 -0.29 -1.06
N LEU A 38 7.84 0.63 -2.03
CA LEU A 38 9.07 0.78 -2.82
C LEU A 38 10.27 1.22 -1.98
N SER A 39 10.08 2.07 -0.97
CA SER A 39 11.14 2.45 -0.01
C SER A 39 11.64 1.23 0.78
N LEU A 40 10.71 0.45 1.32
CA LEU A 40 11.00 -0.77 2.08
C LEU A 40 11.73 -1.80 1.20
N GLN A 41 11.26 -2.03 -0.02
CA GLN A 41 11.90 -2.96 -0.97
C GLN A 41 13.32 -2.52 -1.34
N GLN A 42 13.55 -1.23 -1.60
CA GLN A 42 14.89 -0.72 -1.89
C GLN A 42 15.88 -0.91 -0.73
N ARG A 43 15.37 -1.00 0.49
CA ARG A 43 16.16 -1.26 1.70
C ARG A 43 16.32 -2.75 2.01
N GLY A 44 15.80 -3.64 1.16
CA GLY A 44 15.84 -5.08 1.36
C GLY A 44 14.85 -5.59 2.41
N ILE A 45 13.87 -4.78 2.79
CA ILE A 45 12.86 -5.15 3.78
C ILE A 45 11.78 -5.96 3.08
N ASN A 46 11.43 -7.11 3.64
CA ASN A 46 10.39 -7.98 3.10
C ASN A 46 9.02 -7.29 3.26
N THR A 47 8.35 -6.99 2.13
CA THR A 47 7.00 -6.39 2.09
C THR A 47 5.90 -7.42 1.82
N ASP A 48 6.17 -8.72 1.94
CA ASP A 48 5.20 -9.78 1.62
C ASP A 48 3.94 -9.70 2.51
N PHE A 49 4.13 -9.20 3.74
CA PHE A 49 3.06 -8.91 4.69
C PHE A 49 2.06 -7.86 4.17
N LEU A 50 2.45 -6.98 3.25
CA LEU A 50 1.58 -6.01 2.60
C LEU A 50 0.78 -6.63 1.46
N HIS A 51 1.37 -7.60 0.76
CA HIS A 51 0.78 -8.20 -0.45
C HIS A 51 -0.38 -9.16 -0.14
N SER A 52 -0.40 -9.80 1.03
CA SER A 52 -1.47 -10.74 1.41
C SER A 52 -2.85 -10.09 1.53
N GLU A 53 -2.93 -8.86 2.06
CA GLU A 53 -4.17 -8.07 2.15
C GLU A 53 -4.39 -7.20 0.90
N TYR A 54 -3.31 -6.71 0.27
CA TYR A 54 -3.38 -5.74 -0.83
C TYR A 54 -3.50 -6.33 -2.25
N ALA A 55 -3.10 -7.58 -2.49
CA ALA A 55 -3.08 -8.16 -3.84
C ALA A 55 -4.46 -8.17 -4.54
N GLY A 56 -5.55 -8.10 -3.78
CA GLY A 56 -6.91 -7.94 -4.31
C GLY A 56 -7.22 -6.53 -4.83
N CYS A 57 -6.53 -5.50 -4.34
CA CYS A 57 -6.79 -4.08 -4.60
C CYS A 57 -5.97 -3.50 -5.77
N LEU A 58 -4.74 -3.97 -5.99
CA LEU A 58 -3.82 -3.38 -6.98
C LEU A 58 -3.96 -3.88 -8.42
N LYS A 59 -4.54 -5.07 -8.61
CA LYS A 59 -4.59 -5.73 -9.93
C LYS A 59 -5.40 -4.98 -11.00
N LYS A 60 -5.97 -3.81 -10.70
CA LYS A 60 -6.88 -3.09 -11.61
C LYS A 60 -6.44 -1.69 -12.06
N THR A 61 -5.30 -1.17 -11.61
CA THR A 61 -4.88 0.22 -11.94
C THR A 61 -3.58 0.36 -12.73
N PHE A 62 -2.97 -0.76 -13.13
CA PHE A 62 -1.86 -0.77 -14.11
C PHE A 62 -2.17 -1.69 -15.30
N GLY A 63 -3.43 -1.66 -15.78
CA GLY A 63 -3.75 -2.02 -17.16
C GLY A 63 -3.50 -0.79 -18.04
N ALA A 64 -2.71 -0.98 -19.10
CA ALA A 64 -2.24 0.00 -20.07
C ALA A 64 -3.29 1.01 -20.58
#